data_AF-M5AH19-F1
#
_entry.id   AF-M5AH19-F1
#
_cell.length_a   1.000
_cell.length_b   1.000
_cell.length_c   1.000
_cell.angle_alpha   90.00
_cell.angle_beta   90.00
_cell.angle_gamma   90.00
#
_symmetry.space_group_name_H-M   'P 1'
#
loop_
_entity.id
_entity.type
_entity.pdbx_description
1 polymer ?
#
loop_
_entity_poly.entity_id
_entity_poly.type
_entity_poly.pdbx_seq_one_letter_code
_entity_poly.pdbx_strand_id
1 'polypeptide(L)'
;MCAPNLLQFVPNDYIANNYLKTNFYLKDVLCYRKVEEKITGTMPSNLKFDDSEGKAKDWSLLRHCCFISCFTMLSTNDFKDGILDLGFAEKLKKGNVDNAGNRVERPFITISSENTQKLLIDLSNQVNDYLKDNNLKGSGLFSRAVRYLDEDDYKKEELYEENNITNINGVFINNDTKMISRSSRNDSLLKNILQFLYLFKPIYFKDQHEYRLGLTLDDPIDVNELFIPIHDLRKYVKVHPFQDINNLQLEDI
;
A
#
# COMPACT_ATOMS: atom_id res chain seq x y z
N MET A 1 3.51 18.48 10.26
CA MET A 1 4.00 17.15 10.64
C MET A 1 5.33 16.95 9.94
N CYS A 2 6.35 16.45 10.62
CA CYS A 2 7.61 16.09 9.97
C CYS A 2 7.33 14.90 9.02
N ALA A 3 7.91 14.92 7.82
CA ALA A 3 7.79 13.77 6.92
C ALA A 3 8.60 12.59 7.47
N PRO A 4 8.16 11.34 7.26
CA PRO A 4 8.89 10.18 7.74
C PRO A 4 10.13 9.87 6.87
N ASN A 5 11.11 9.22 7.49
CA ASN A 5 12.10 8.44 6.75
C ASN A 5 11.42 7.14 6.30
N LEU A 6 11.61 6.76 5.04
CA LEU A 6 10.94 5.61 4.45
C LEU A 6 11.96 4.58 3.97
N LEU A 7 11.62 3.30 4.10
CA LEU A 7 12.38 2.17 3.58
C LEU A 7 11.45 1.21 2.83
N GLN A 8 11.88 0.67 1.71
CA GLN A 8 11.14 -0.37 0.99
C GLN A 8 12.08 -1.40 0.39
N PHE A 9 11.85 -2.68 0.70
CA PHE A 9 12.48 -3.78 -0.04
C PHE A 9 11.87 -3.89 -1.44
N VAL A 10 12.71 -4.11 -2.43
CA VAL A 10 12.30 -4.26 -3.83
C VAL A 10 12.77 -5.60 -4.38
N PRO A 11 12.13 -6.16 -5.42
CA PRO A 11 12.34 -7.57 -5.79
C PRO A 11 13.76 -7.92 -6.23
N ASN A 12 14.49 -6.99 -6.85
CA ASN A 12 15.86 -7.19 -7.34
C ASN A 12 16.56 -5.85 -7.65
N ASP A 13 17.86 -5.89 -7.93
CA ASP A 13 18.69 -4.72 -8.20
C ASP A 13 18.28 -3.95 -9.45
N TYR A 14 17.74 -4.64 -10.46
CA TYR A 14 17.25 -3.97 -11.66
C TYR A 14 16.09 -3.03 -11.32
N ILE A 15 15.12 -3.50 -10.52
CA ILE A 15 14.02 -2.66 -10.06
C ILE A 15 14.54 -1.55 -9.14
N ALA A 16 15.46 -1.86 -8.22
CA ALA A 16 16.02 -0.86 -7.30
C ALA A 16 16.68 0.31 -8.06
N ASN A 17 17.54 0.00 -9.04
CA ASN A 17 18.28 1.00 -9.82
C ASN A 17 17.43 1.79 -10.82
N ASN A 18 16.23 1.29 -11.13
CA ASN A 18 15.27 1.96 -12.01
C ASN A 18 14.02 2.47 -11.27
N TYR A 19 13.96 2.33 -9.95
CA TYR A 19 12.83 2.80 -9.15
C TYR A 19 12.67 4.31 -9.33
N LEU A 20 11.47 4.74 -9.71
CA LEU A 20 11.14 6.14 -10.02
C LEU A 20 11.98 6.81 -11.11
N LYS A 21 12.63 6.02 -11.98
CA LYS A 21 13.43 6.56 -13.11
C LYS A 21 12.55 7.02 -14.27
N THR A 22 11.56 6.21 -14.61
CA THR A 22 10.66 6.42 -15.76
C THR A 22 9.21 6.08 -15.46
N ASN A 23 8.97 5.28 -14.42
CA ASN A 23 7.65 4.83 -14.06
C ASN A 23 7.50 4.78 -12.53
N PHE A 24 6.30 5.10 -12.06
CA PHE A 24 5.84 4.80 -10.72
C PHE A 24 4.95 3.56 -10.76
N TYR A 25 5.37 2.53 -10.06
CA TYR A 25 4.67 1.26 -9.99
C TYR A 25 3.77 1.23 -8.75
N LEU A 26 2.51 0.91 -8.97
CA LEU A 26 1.53 0.66 -7.94
C LEU A 26 0.86 -0.68 -8.20
N LYS A 27 0.60 -1.45 -7.15
CA LYS A 27 -0.08 -2.75 -7.26
C LYS A 27 -1.47 -2.65 -6.65
N ASP A 28 -2.41 -3.42 -7.20
CA ASP A 28 -3.71 -3.58 -6.58
C ASP A 28 -3.54 -4.03 -5.12
N VAL A 29 -4.13 -3.26 -4.23
CA VAL A 29 -4.09 -3.49 -2.78
C VAL A 29 -4.61 -4.87 -2.35
N LEU A 30 -5.55 -5.45 -3.11
CA LEU A 30 -6.07 -6.79 -2.86
C LEU A 30 -5.00 -7.86 -3.12
N CYS A 31 -4.05 -7.61 -4.02
CA CYS A 31 -2.93 -8.52 -4.24
C CYS A 31 -1.95 -8.57 -3.06
N TYR A 32 -1.83 -7.50 -2.28
CA TYR A 32 -0.94 -7.48 -1.11
C TYR A 32 -1.48 -8.33 0.05
N ARG A 33 -2.80 -8.32 0.28
CA ARG A 33 -3.44 -9.08 1.36
C ARG A 33 -3.28 -10.60 1.22
N LYS A 34 -3.22 -11.12 -0.01
CA LYS A 34 -3.00 -12.55 -0.30
C LYS A 34 -1.58 -13.03 0.04
N VAL A 35 -0.59 -12.14 0.03
CA VAL A 35 0.80 -12.48 0.39
C VAL A 35 0.96 -12.54 1.90
N GLU A 36 0.24 -11.70 2.64
CA GLU A 36 0.24 -11.69 4.10
C GLU A 36 -0.22 -13.03 4.67
N GLU A 37 -1.24 -13.64 4.05
CA GLU A 37 -1.75 -14.97 4.37
C GLU A 37 -0.68 -16.06 4.29
N LYS A 38 0.17 -16.03 3.26
CA LYS A 38 1.23 -17.02 3.07
C LYS A 38 2.35 -16.91 4.11
N ILE A 39 2.57 -15.71 4.66
CA ILE A 39 3.64 -15.45 5.62
C ILE A 39 3.25 -15.88 7.04
N THR A 40 1.97 -15.79 7.41
CA THR A 40 1.52 -16.10 8.78
C THR A 40 1.38 -17.60 9.06
N GLY A 41 1.42 -18.46 8.03
CA GLY A 41 1.39 -19.93 8.18
C GLY A 41 0.05 -20.51 8.65
N THR A 42 -0.89 -19.65 9.06
CA THR A 42 -2.29 -19.94 9.27
C THR A 42 -3.09 -18.83 8.58
N MET A 43 -4.21 -19.19 7.95
CA MET A 43 -5.33 -18.26 7.78
C MET A 43 -5.79 -17.89 9.20
N PRO A 44 -5.66 -16.64 9.65
CA PRO A 44 -6.48 -16.17 10.76
C PRO A 44 -7.93 -16.45 10.37
N SER A 45 -8.78 -16.87 11.32
CA SER A 45 -10.21 -17.12 11.07
C SER A 45 -10.98 -15.91 10.48
N ASN A 46 -10.30 -14.77 10.34
CA ASN A 46 -10.80 -13.47 9.95
C ASN A 46 -9.98 -12.85 8.79
N LEU A 47 -9.25 -13.64 7.99
CA LEU A 47 -8.77 -13.17 6.69
C LEU A 47 -9.82 -13.48 5.61
N LYS A 48 -10.35 -12.41 5.05
CA LYS A 48 -11.27 -12.40 3.92
C LYS A 48 -10.54 -12.98 2.69
N PHE A 49 -10.94 -14.16 2.23
CA PHE A 49 -10.71 -14.77 0.90
C PHE A 49 -9.73 -15.96 0.82
N ASP A 50 -10.33 -17.16 0.84
CA ASP A 50 -9.86 -18.51 0.47
C ASP A 50 -9.83 -18.68 -1.07
N ASP A 51 -9.27 -19.80 -1.57
CA ASP A 51 -8.90 -20.31 -2.91
C ASP A 51 -9.95 -20.18 -4.06
N SER A 52 -10.94 -19.32 -3.89
CA SER A 52 -12.00 -18.99 -4.83
C SER A 52 -11.99 -17.50 -5.21
N GLU A 53 -10.81 -16.93 -5.47
CA GLU A 53 -10.69 -15.62 -6.13
C GLU A 53 -11.72 -15.49 -7.26
N GLY A 54 -12.78 -14.70 -7.02
CA GLY A 54 -13.86 -14.48 -8.01
C GLY A 54 -15.23 -15.13 -7.74
N LYS A 55 -15.55 -15.65 -6.55
CA LYS A 55 -16.95 -16.05 -6.22
C LYS A 55 -17.46 -15.58 -4.86
N ALA A 56 -17.35 -14.29 -4.54
CA ALA A 56 -18.28 -13.67 -3.60
C ALA A 56 -19.26 -12.81 -4.41
N LYS A 57 -20.56 -12.94 -4.15
CA LYS A 57 -21.63 -12.65 -5.12
C LYS A 57 -22.10 -11.19 -5.18
N ASP A 58 -21.39 -10.21 -4.63
CA ASP A 58 -21.69 -8.79 -4.88
C ASP A 58 -20.49 -7.89 -4.51
N TRP A 59 -19.72 -7.46 -5.53
CA TRP A 59 -18.50 -6.64 -5.40
C TRP A 59 -18.48 -5.43 -6.34
N SER A 60 -19.61 -4.81 -6.60
CA SER A 60 -19.63 -3.57 -7.36
C SER A 60 -18.82 -2.42 -6.75
N LEU A 61 -18.49 -2.46 -5.45
CA LEU A 61 -17.58 -1.55 -4.76
C LEU A 61 -16.10 -1.72 -5.19
N LEU A 62 -15.70 -2.90 -5.69
CA LEU A 62 -14.39 -3.13 -6.31
C LEU A 62 -14.26 -2.56 -7.72
N ARG A 63 -15.33 -1.95 -8.26
CA ARG A 63 -15.22 -1.22 -9.51
C ARG A 63 -14.38 0.05 -9.36
N HIS A 64 -13.96 0.43 -8.16
CA HIS A 64 -12.94 1.45 -7.97
C HIS A 64 -11.56 0.79 -7.86
N CYS A 65 -10.66 1.14 -8.78
CA CYS A 65 -9.31 0.59 -8.74
C CYS A 65 -8.44 1.36 -7.75
N CYS A 66 -7.83 0.62 -6.83
CA CYS A 66 -6.96 1.15 -5.81
C CYS A 66 -5.58 0.51 -5.89
N PHE A 67 -4.60 1.33 -6.22
CA PHE A 67 -3.22 0.88 -6.37
C PHE A 67 -2.34 1.55 -5.33
N ILE A 68 -1.48 0.75 -4.68
CA ILE A 68 -0.60 1.20 -3.60
C ILE A 68 0.85 0.77 -3.81
N SER A 69 1.76 1.54 -3.24
CA SER A 69 3.14 1.16 -2.90
C SER A 69 3.33 1.31 -1.39
N CYS A 70 3.97 0.30 -0.78
CA CYS A 70 4.15 0.20 0.67
C CYS A 70 5.60 0.45 1.06
N PHE A 71 5.79 1.34 2.04
CA PHE A 71 7.06 1.62 2.67
C PHE A 71 6.97 1.33 4.17
N THR A 72 8.06 0.98 4.81
CA THR A 72 8.22 1.02 6.26
C THR A 72 8.67 2.42 6.67
N MET A 73 7.98 2.98 7.64
CA MET A 73 8.38 4.22 8.30
C MET A 73 9.47 3.92 9.33
N LEU A 74 10.59 4.62 9.20
CA LEU A 74 11.69 4.59 10.15
C LEU A 74 11.64 5.83 11.04
N SER A 75 11.76 5.61 12.35
CA SER A 75 11.85 6.65 13.37
C SER A 75 13.21 6.59 14.04
N THR A 76 13.59 7.65 14.75
CA THR A 76 14.85 7.68 15.52
C THR A 76 14.94 6.57 16.57
N ASN A 77 13.81 6.05 17.04
CA ASN A 77 13.76 4.96 18.04
C ASN A 77 14.08 3.59 17.44
N ASP A 78 14.04 3.46 16.11
CA ASP A 78 14.41 2.23 15.42
C ASP A 78 15.94 2.12 15.24
N PHE A 79 16.69 3.12 15.70
CA PHE A 79 18.15 3.18 15.66
C PHE A 79 18.74 3.11 17.08
N LYS A 80 19.84 2.38 17.21
CA LYS A 80 20.68 2.31 18.41
C LYS A 80 22.07 2.77 18.06
N ASP A 81 22.57 3.77 18.78
CA ASP A 81 23.88 4.38 18.53
C ASP A 81 24.05 4.87 17.07
N GLY A 82 22.96 5.33 16.45
CA GLY A 82 22.92 5.82 15.07
C GLY A 82 22.78 4.75 13.98
N ILE A 83 22.79 3.47 14.34
CA ILE A 83 22.68 2.32 13.43
C ILE A 83 21.31 1.65 13.62
N LEU A 84 20.69 1.16 12.55
CA LEU A 84 19.42 0.45 12.62
C LEU A 84 19.50 -0.71 13.64
N ASP A 85 18.55 -0.79 14.56
CA ASP A 85 18.51 -1.85 15.56
C ASP A 85 18.45 -3.22 14.88
N LEU A 86 19.34 -4.13 15.29
CA LEU A 86 19.44 -5.47 14.66
C LEU A 86 18.16 -6.28 14.84
N GLY A 87 17.48 -6.16 15.99
CA GLY A 87 16.21 -6.84 16.23
C GLY A 87 15.11 -6.33 15.31
N PHE A 88 15.08 -5.02 15.06
CA PHE A 88 14.16 -4.42 14.09
C PHE A 88 14.51 -4.80 12.65
N ALA A 89 15.78 -4.76 12.26
CA ALA A 89 16.24 -5.19 10.94
C ALA A 89 15.83 -6.65 10.64
N GLU A 90 15.98 -7.57 11.61
CA GLU A 90 15.52 -8.95 11.48
C GLU A 90 14.00 -9.05 11.26
N LYS A 91 13.19 -8.21 11.92
CA LYS A 91 11.74 -8.17 11.69
C LYS A 91 11.41 -7.74 10.26
N LEU A 92 12.06 -6.70 9.74
CA LEU A 92 11.83 -6.22 8.38
C LEU A 92 12.18 -7.29 7.33
N LYS A 93 13.27 -8.03 7.54
CA LYS A 93 13.71 -9.12 6.64
C LYS A 93 12.74 -10.29 6.57
N LYS A 94 11.90 -10.53 7.59
CA LYS A 94 10.93 -11.66 7.60
C LYS A 94 9.93 -11.59 6.43
N GLY A 95 9.61 -10.40 5.95
CA GLY A 95 8.69 -10.22 4.81
C GLY A 95 9.31 -10.54 3.44
N ASN A 96 10.62 -10.74 3.36
CA ASN A 96 11.30 -11.02 2.10
C ASN A 96 11.26 -12.51 1.78
N VAL A 97 10.13 -12.94 1.23
CA VAL A 97 9.94 -14.31 0.75
C VAL A 97 9.64 -14.36 -0.74
N ASP A 98 10.08 -15.41 -1.42
CA ASP A 98 9.70 -15.72 -2.80
C ASP A 98 8.27 -16.30 -2.87
N ASN A 99 7.83 -16.64 -4.08
CA ASN A 99 6.50 -17.22 -4.31
C ASN A 99 6.29 -18.59 -3.65
N ALA A 100 7.37 -19.26 -3.26
CA ALA A 100 7.36 -20.55 -2.56
C ALA A 100 7.53 -20.38 -1.02
N GLY A 101 7.59 -19.15 -0.52
CA GLY A 101 7.76 -18.85 0.90
C GLY A 101 9.21 -18.94 1.40
N ASN A 102 10.19 -19.16 0.51
CA ASN A 102 11.60 -19.19 0.90
C ASN A 102 12.10 -17.77 1.14
N ARG A 103 12.93 -17.60 2.17
CA ARG A 103 13.61 -16.33 2.41
C ARG A 103 14.47 -15.96 1.21
N VAL A 104 14.36 -14.72 0.77
CA VAL A 104 15.17 -14.16 -0.31
C VAL A 104 15.81 -12.86 0.14
N GLU A 105 17.06 -12.70 -0.26
CA GLU A 105 17.75 -11.42 -0.09
C GLU A 105 17.24 -10.44 -1.14
N ARG A 106 16.83 -9.26 -0.70
CA ARG A 106 16.27 -8.21 -1.56
C ARG A 106 16.99 -6.90 -1.30
N PRO A 107 17.43 -6.17 -2.34
CA PRO A 107 17.88 -4.80 -2.13
C PRO A 107 16.72 -3.96 -1.62
N PHE A 108 17.06 -2.80 -1.07
CA PHE A 108 16.08 -1.87 -0.55
C PHE A 108 16.42 -0.43 -0.94
N ILE A 109 15.39 0.40 -0.91
CA ILE A 109 15.52 1.83 -1.14
C ILE A 109 15.20 2.57 0.15
N THR A 110 15.83 3.72 0.34
CA THR A 110 15.48 4.66 1.40
C THR A 110 15.13 6.03 0.83
N ILE A 111 14.28 6.75 1.56
CA ILE A 111 13.88 8.11 1.25
C ILE A 111 13.96 8.90 2.55
N SER A 112 14.79 9.93 2.55
CA SER A 112 14.94 10.77 3.73
C SER A 112 13.73 11.63 3.96
N SER A 113 13.44 11.95 5.22
CA SER A 113 12.36 12.88 5.59
C SER A 113 12.45 14.21 4.84
N GLU A 114 13.66 14.72 4.63
CA GLU A 114 13.92 15.94 3.83
C GLU A 114 13.52 15.81 2.36
N ASN A 115 13.60 14.60 1.80
CA ASN A 115 13.25 14.29 0.42
C ASN A 115 11.83 13.75 0.28
N THR A 116 11.25 13.15 1.31
CA THR A 116 9.91 12.54 1.27
C THR A 116 8.86 13.55 0.84
N GLN A 117 8.84 14.76 1.43
CA GLN A 117 7.85 15.77 1.05
C GLN A 117 8.06 16.27 -0.40
N LYS A 118 9.31 16.46 -0.82
CA LYS A 118 9.64 16.92 -2.18
C LYS A 118 9.24 15.88 -3.22
N LEU A 119 9.59 14.61 -2.96
CA LEU A 119 9.18 13.47 -3.79
C LEU A 119 7.66 13.39 -3.91
N LEU A 120 6.94 13.48 -2.78
CA LEU A 120 5.48 13.38 -2.78
C LEU A 120 4.82 14.49 -3.62
N ILE A 121 5.36 15.71 -3.57
CA ILE A 121 4.87 16.84 -4.38
C ILE A 121 5.13 16.58 -5.86
N ASP A 122 6.37 16.28 -6.24
CA ASP A 122 6.76 16.05 -7.64
C ASP A 122 6.03 14.85 -8.24
N LEU A 123 5.87 13.77 -7.46
CA LEU A 123 5.16 12.57 -7.87
C LEU A 123 3.65 12.82 -7.98
N SER A 124 3.06 13.56 -7.03
CA SER A 124 1.63 13.91 -7.07
C SER A 124 1.29 14.74 -8.31
N ASN A 125 2.12 15.73 -8.64
CA ASN A 125 1.92 16.55 -9.84
C ASN A 125 1.92 15.69 -11.10
N GLN A 126 2.93 14.83 -11.27
CA GLN A 126 3.06 13.97 -12.45
C GLN A 126 1.96 12.90 -12.54
N VAL A 127 1.55 12.32 -11.40
CA VAL A 127 0.41 11.40 -11.37
C VAL A 127 -0.87 12.13 -11.77
N ASN A 128 -1.10 13.35 -11.29
CA ASN A 128 -2.29 14.13 -11.67
C ASN A 128 -2.29 14.50 -13.16
N ASP A 129 -1.12 14.86 -13.72
CA ASP A 129 -0.97 15.11 -15.16
C ASP A 129 -1.28 13.84 -15.96
N TYR A 130 -0.74 12.69 -15.57
CA TYR A 130 -1.06 11.40 -16.19
C TYR A 130 -2.56 11.07 -16.16
N LEU A 131 -3.22 11.24 -15.00
CA LEU A 131 -4.66 11.00 -14.88
C LEU A 131 -5.45 11.89 -15.84
N LYS A 132 -5.08 13.17 -15.93
CA LYS A 132 -5.70 14.13 -16.84
C LYS A 132 -5.50 13.76 -18.31
N ASP A 133 -4.27 13.43 -18.71
CA ASP A 133 -3.93 13.09 -20.09
C ASP A 133 -4.62 11.81 -20.57
N ASN A 134 -4.93 10.89 -19.66
CA ASN A 134 -5.62 9.64 -19.94
C ASN A 134 -7.13 9.69 -19.67
N ASN A 135 -7.70 10.86 -19.37
CA ASN A 135 -9.11 11.04 -19.00
C ASN A 135 -9.57 10.14 -17.83
N LEU A 136 -8.66 9.80 -16.92
CA LEU A 136 -8.94 9.04 -15.71
C LEU A 136 -9.40 9.99 -14.61
N LYS A 137 -10.50 9.63 -13.93
CA LYS A 137 -11.00 10.36 -12.75
C LYS A 137 -10.62 9.60 -11.49
N GLY A 138 -10.27 10.31 -10.43
CA GLY A 138 -9.90 9.70 -9.16
C GLY A 138 -9.54 10.72 -8.09
N SER A 139 -9.13 10.21 -6.92
CA SER A 139 -8.79 11.03 -5.75
C SER A 139 -7.45 11.78 -5.86
N GLY A 140 -6.69 11.52 -6.93
CA GLY A 140 -5.27 11.86 -7.00
C GLY A 140 -4.41 10.98 -6.08
N LEU A 141 -3.11 11.26 -6.07
CA LEU A 141 -2.14 10.57 -5.20
C LEU A 141 -2.39 10.93 -3.73
N PHE A 142 -2.56 9.92 -2.89
CA PHE A 142 -2.56 10.05 -1.44
C PHE A 142 -1.30 9.43 -0.82
N SER A 143 -0.93 9.91 0.37
CA SER A 143 0.13 9.30 1.16
C SER A 143 -0.19 9.36 2.66
N ARG A 144 -0.20 8.19 3.33
CA ARG A 144 -0.64 8.06 4.72
C ARG A 144 0.03 6.88 5.43
N ALA A 145 0.27 7.05 6.73
CA ALA A 145 0.61 5.93 7.61
C ALA A 145 -0.61 5.03 7.83
N VAL A 146 -0.36 3.73 7.89
CA VAL A 146 -1.34 2.72 8.30
C VAL A 146 -1.59 2.85 9.80
N ARG A 147 -2.85 2.76 10.19
CA ARG A 147 -3.32 2.68 11.55
C ARG A 147 -3.41 1.22 11.97
N TYR A 148 -2.81 0.92 13.11
CA TYR A 148 -2.84 -0.41 13.67
C TYR A 148 -3.83 -0.44 14.84
N LEU A 149 -4.79 -1.36 14.79
CA LEU A 149 -5.83 -1.53 15.80
C LEU A 149 -5.63 -2.85 16.53
N ASP A 150 -5.92 -2.91 17.83
CA ASP A 150 -6.02 -4.18 18.52
C ASP A 150 -7.15 -5.05 17.95
N GLU A 151 -7.21 -6.31 18.35
CA GLU A 151 -8.14 -7.26 17.74
C GLU A 151 -9.61 -6.88 17.92
N ASP A 152 -9.98 -6.38 19.09
CA ASP A 152 -11.36 -6.03 19.41
C ASP A 152 -11.79 -4.76 18.66
N ASP A 153 -10.94 -3.73 18.64
CA ASP A 153 -11.17 -2.50 17.88
C ASP A 153 -11.18 -2.79 16.37
N TYR A 154 -10.28 -3.63 15.88
CA TYR A 154 -10.26 -4.01 14.46
C TYR A 154 -11.55 -4.71 14.05
N LYS A 155 -12.02 -5.69 14.84
CA LYS A 155 -13.28 -6.41 14.58
C LYS A 155 -14.49 -5.49 14.65
N LYS A 156 -14.48 -4.51 15.55
CA LYS A 156 -15.54 -3.52 15.65
C LYS A 156 -15.62 -2.62 14.41
N GLU A 157 -14.48 -2.12 13.95
CA GLU A 157 -14.40 -1.34 12.72
C GLU A 157 -14.75 -2.19 11.50
N GLU A 158 -14.31 -3.45 11.46
CA GLU A 158 -14.66 -4.41 10.41
C GLU A 158 -16.18 -4.61 10.32
N LEU A 159 -16.83 -4.91 11.45
CA LEU A 159 -18.27 -5.11 11.52
C LEU A 159 -19.03 -3.82 11.17
N TYR A 160 -18.52 -2.66 11.58
CA TYR A 160 -19.11 -1.37 11.24
C TYR A 160 -19.08 -1.14 9.72
N GLU A 161 -17.94 -1.39 9.08
CA GLU A 161 -17.81 -1.22 7.62
C GLU A 161 -18.54 -2.32 6.83
N GLU A 162 -18.65 -3.54 7.36
CA GLU A 162 -19.49 -4.59 6.79
C GLU A 162 -20.96 -4.18 6.76
N ASN A 163 -21.45 -3.55 7.83
CA ASN A 163 -22.80 -2.98 7.86
C ASN A 163 -22.94 -1.80 6.88
N ASN A 164 -21.90 -1.00 6.66
CA ASN A 164 -21.93 0.06 5.65
C ASN A 164 -22.00 -0.49 4.22
N ILE A 165 -21.28 -1.59 3.94
CA ILE A 165 -21.35 -2.30 2.66
C ILE A 165 -22.78 -2.79 2.42
N THR A 166 -23.42 -3.40 3.42
CA THR A 166 -24.83 -3.85 3.29
C THR A 166 -25.81 -2.69 3.16
N ASN A 167 -25.52 -1.50 3.70
CA ASN A 167 -26.32 -0.29 3.48
C ASN A 167 -26.18 0.33 2.08
N ILE A 168 -25.19 -0.11 1.31
CA ILE A 168 -25.04 0.19 -0.13
C ILE A 168 -25.70 -0.92 -0.99
N ASN A 169 -26.10 -2.06 -0.38
CA ASN A 169 -26.82 -3.15 -1.06
C ASN A 169 -28.26 -2.74 -1.38
N GLY A 170 -28.41 -2.30 -2.62
CA GLY A 170 -29.62 -1.82 -3.28
C GLY A 170 -29.29 -1.09 -4.60
N VAL A 171 -28.00 -0.81 -4.83
CA VAL A 171 -27.48 -0.06 -5.99
C VAL A 171 -27.06 -0.98 -7.16
N PHE A 172 -27.06 -2.31 -7.00
CA PHE A 172 -26.53 -3.22 -8.02
C PHE A 172 -27.46 -4.40 -8.26
N ILE A 173 -27.88 -4.53 -9.51
CA ILE A 173 -28.63 -5.68 -10.02
C ILE A 173 -27.61 -6.58 -10.71
N ASN A 174 -27.72 -7.87 -10.41
CA ASN A 174 -26.98 -9.07 -10.83
C ASN A 174 -26.45 -9.22 -12.29
N ASN A 175 -26.43 -8.20 -13.15
CA ASN A 175 -26.12 -8.33 -14.58
C ASN A 175 -25.30 -7.15 -15.18
N ASP A 176 -24.24 -6.73 -14.51
CA ASP A 176 -23.13 -5.95 -15.10
C ASP A 176 -23.39 -4.64 -15.88
N THR A 177 -24.60 -4.07 -15.87
CA THR A 177 -24.83 -2.83 -16.63
C THR A 177 -25.90 -1.96 -16.00
N LYS A 178 -25.52 -1.22 -14.95
CA LYS A 178 -26.00 0.17 -14.70
C LYS A 178 -25.39 0.72 -13.42
N MET A 179 -24.60 1.79 -13.59
CA MET A 179 -24.25 2.70 -12.49
C MET A 179 -25.49 3.57 -12.22
N ILE A 180 -26.18 3.35 -11.11
CA ILE A 180 -27.31 4.20 -10.71
C ILE A 180 -26.78 5.33 -9.83
N SER A 181 -27.30 6.53 -10.09
CA SER A 181 -26.93 7.86 -9.58
C SER A 181 -26.12 7.89 -8.28
N ARG A 182 -24.89 8.41 -8.37
CA ARG A 182 -24.08 8.88 -7.23
C ARG A 182 -24.91 9.87 -6.42
N SER A 183 -25.18 9.55 -5.16
CA SER A 183 -25.58 10.53 -4.15
C SER A 183 -24.36 10.80 -3.26
N SER A 184 -24.20 12.03 -2.78
CA SER A 184 -23.07 12.42 -1.91
C SER A 184 -22.95 11.55 -0.65
N ARG A 185 -24.06 10.96 -0.19
CA ARG A 185 -24.10 10.02 0.94
C ARG A 185 -23.39 8.70 0.63
N ASN A 186 -23.49 8.18 -0.60
CA ASN A 186 -22.86 6.93 -1.01
C ASN A 186 -21.34 7.10 -1.19
N ASP A 187 -20.90 8.27 -1.68
CA ASP A 187 -19.46 8.57 -1.82
C ASP A 187 -18.73 8.61 -0.47
N SER A 188 -19.39 9.13 0.59
CA SER A 188 -18.79 9.15 1.93
C SER A 188 -18.68 7.76 2.55
N LEU A 189 -19.67 6.89 2.35
CA LEU A 189 -19.64 5.51 2.85
C LEU A 189 -18.56 4.69 2.13
N LEU A 190 -18.51 4.78 0.80
CA LEU A 190 -17.48 4.15 -0.01
C LEU A 190 -16.08 4.60 0.45
N LYS A 191 -15.88 5.91 0.65
CA LYS A 191 -14.60 6.44 1.13
C LYS A 191 -14.19 5.81 2.48
N ASN A 192 -15.13 5.63 3.41
CA ASN A 192 -14.84 5.03 4.72
C ASN A 192 -14.45 3.55 4.57
N ILE A 193 -15.20 2.79 3.77
CA ILE A 193 -14.90 1.38 3.47
C ILE A 193 -13.50 1.24 2.85
N LEU A 194 -13.18 2.06 1.84
CA LEU A 194 -11.86 2.07 1.20
C LEU A 194 -10.77 2.47 2.21
N GLN A 195 -11.00 3.48 3.03
CA GLN A 195 -10.05 3.87 4.08
C GLN A 195 -9.79 2.71 5.05
N PHE A 196 -10.83 2.04 5.54
CA PHE A 196 -10.68 0.85 6.40
C PHE A 196 -9.84 -0.23 5.73
N LEU A 197 -10.20 -0.61 4.50
CA LEU A 197 -9.49 -1.66 3.76
C LEU A 197 -8.01 -1.33 3.51
N TYR A 198 -7.65 -0.05 3.38
CA TYR A 198 -6.32 0.35 2.90
C TYR A 198 -5.45 1.04 3.93
N LEU A 199 -6.02 1.53 5.03
CA LEU A 199 -5.27 2.27 6.04
C LEU A 199 -5.38 1.65 7.42
N PHE A 200 -6.10 0.54 7.59
CA PHE A 200 -6.24 -0.12 8.88
C PHE A 200 -5.75 -1.57 8.79
N LYS A 201 -4.96 -1.95 9.80
CA LYS A 201 -4.44 -3.31 9.98
C LYS A 201 -4.55 -3.74 11.44
N PRO A 202 -4.65 -5.04 11.72
CA PRO A 202 -4.47 -5.55 13.07
C PRO A 202 -3.09 -5.26 13.66
N ILE A 203 -3.01 -5.10 14.98
CA ILE A 203 -1.81 -4.67 15.73
C ILE A 203 -0.66 -5.67 15.62
N TYR A 204 -0.92 -6.94 15.34
CA TYR A 204 0.13 -7.94 15.17
C TYR A 204 0.97 -7.70 13.90
N PHE A 205 0.54 -6.86 12.96
CA PHE A 205 1.34 -6.39 11.82
C PHE A 205 2.14 -5.11 12.10
N LYS A 206 2.07 -4.56 13.33
CA LYS A 206 2.66 -3.25 13.66
C LYS A 206 4.14 -3.16 13.35
N ASP A 207 4.89 -4.25 13.46
CA ASP A 207 6.33 -4.29 13.17
C ASP A 207 6.71 -3.78 11.75
N GLN A 208 5.76 -3.70 10.82
CA GLN A 208 5.98 -3.17 9.46
C GLN A 208 6.01 -1.63 9.38
N HIS A 209 5.43 -0.93 10.37
CA HIS A 209 5.25 0.53 10.40
C HIS A 209 4.85 1.12 9.03
N GLU A 210 3.81 0.57 8.39
CA GLU A 210 3.53 0.86 6.99
C GLU A 210 3.15 2.32 6.73
N TYR A 211 3.74 2.87 5.68
CA TYR A 211 3.39 4.12 5.03
C TYR A 211 3.02 3.80 3.58
N ARG A 212 1.80 4.16 3.18
CA ARG A 212 1.25 3.84 1.86
C ARG A 212 1.20 5.09 1.01
N LEU A 213 1.68 4.96 -0.21
CA LEU A 213 1.43 5.90 -1.31
C LEU A 213 0.48 5.19 -2.27
N GLY A 214 -0.56 5.86 -2.73
CA GLY A 214 -1.49 5.23 -3.64
C GLY A 214 -2.48 6.19 -4.26
N LEU A 215 -3.34 5.66 -5.10
CA LEU A 215 -4.45 6.40 -5.70
C LEU A 215 -5.68 5.52 -5.78
N THR A 216 -6.84 6.19 -5.84
CA THR A 216 -8.13 5.56 -6.11
C THR A 216 -8.70 6.16 -7.38
N LEU A 217 -9.19 5.31 -8.27
CA LEU A 217 -9.87 5.71 -9.49
C LEU A 217 -11.39 5.57 -9.35
N ASP A 218 -12.09 6.52 -9.96
CA ASP A 218 -13.55 6.55 -10.02
C ASP A 218 -14.09 5.42 -10.90
N ASP A 219 -13.37 5.05 -11.95
CA ASP A 219 -13.74 4.00 -12.88
C ASP A 219 -12.80 2.80 -12.75
N PRO A 220 -13.28 1.56 -12.97
CA PRO A 220 -12.45 0.37 -12.93
C PRO A 220 -11.51 0.32 -14.13
N ILE A 221 -10.31 -0.20 -13.89
CA ILE A 221 -9.34 -0.58 -14.90
C ILE A 221 -9.03 -2.07 -14.69
N ASP A 222 -9.09 -2.84 -15.76
CA ASP A 222 -8.83 -4.29 -15.75
C ASP A 222 -7.31 -4.60 -15.73
N VAL A 223 -6.63 -4.15 -14.67
CA VAL A 223 -5.20 -4.39 -14.44
C VAL A 223 -4.91 -4.60 -12.94
N ASN A 224 -4.05 -5.56 -12.62
CA ASN A 224 -3.58 -5.80 -11.24
C ASN A 224 -2.38 -4.91 -10.85
N GLU A 225 -1.77 -4.27 -11.84
CA GLU A 225 -0.55 -3.48 -11.73
C GLU A 225 -0.71 -2.22 -12.58
N LEU A 226 -0.40 -1.06 -12.01
CA LEU A 226 -0.48 0.23 -12.67
C LEU A 226 0.91 0.84 -12.77
N PHE A 227 1.32 1.12 -14.01
CA PHE A 227 2.57 1.79 -14.33
C PHE A 227 2.26 3.20 -14.82
N ILE A 228 2.63 4.20 -14.02
CA ILE A 228 2.43 5.60 -14.35
C ILE A 228 3.75 6.18 -14.86
N PRO A 229 3.85 6.61 -16.12
CA PRO A 229 5.04 7.26 -16.63
C PRO A 229 5.36 8.52 -15.83
N ILE A 230 6.62 8.69 -15.44
CA ILE A 230 7.13 9.85 -14.73
C ILE A 230 8.51 10.24 -15.26
N HIS A 231 8.89 11.50 -15.05
CA HIS A 231 10.25 11.99 -15.14
C HIS A 231 11.12 11.42 -14.00
N ASP A 232 12.44 11.45 -14.19
CA ASP A 232 13.40 10.85 -13.26
C ASP A 232 13.36 11.53 -11.88
N LEU A 233 12.88 10.81 -10.87
CA LEU A 233 12.81 11.25 -9.48
C LEU A 233 13.85 10.52 -8.58
N ARG A 234 14.81 9.79 -9.17
CA ARG A 234 15.82 9.04 -8.40
C ARG A 234 16.68 9.91 -7.49
N LYS A 235 16.78 11.20 -7.78
CA LYS A 235 17.47 12.18 -6.91
C LYS A 235 16.94 12.21 -5.46
N TYR A 236 15.73 11.70 -5.22
CA TYR A 236 15.11 11.66 -3.89
C TYR A 236 15.32 10.35 -3.14
N VAL A 237 15.83 9.30 -3.79
CA VAL A 237 15.96 7.96 -3.21
C VAL A 237 17.40 7.50 -3.19
N LYS A 238 17.76 6.69 -2.19
CA LYS A 238 19.04 5.98 -2.13
C LYS A 238 18.78 4.50 -2.27
N VAL A 239 19.59 3.83 -3.10
CA VAL A 239 19.51 2.38 -3.33
C VAL A 239 20.59 1.71 -2.49
N HIS A 240 20.23 0.63 -1.81
CA HIS A 240 21.10 -0.13 -0.94
C HIS A 240 21.07 -1.62 -1.32
N PRO A 241 22.23 -2.30 -1.42
CA PRO A 241 22.26 -3.74 -1.47
C PRO A 241 21.73 -4.33 -0.15
N PHE A 242 21.27 -5.59 -0.20
CA PHE A 242 20.66 -6.25 0.96
C PHE A 242 21.57 -6.26 2.20
N GLN A 243 22.88 -6.44 2.00
CA GLN A 243 23.86 -6.59 3.07
C GLN A 243 23.98 -5.34 3.97
N ASP A 244 23.57 -4.18 3.46
CA ASP A 244 23.70 -2.90 4.17
C ASP A 244 22.63 -2.72 5.25
N ILE A 245 21.56 -3.52 5.26
CA ILE A 245 20.43 -3.35 6.20
C ILE A 245 20.86 -3.38 7.66
N ASN A 246 21.87 -4.20 8.01
CA ASN A 246 22.35 -4.33 9.39
C ASN A 246 23.30 -3.18 9.80
N ASN A 247 23.74 -2.35 8.85
CA ASN A 247 24.64 -1.23 9.07
C ASN A 247 24.04 0.11 8.62
N LEU A 248 22.73 0.13 8.30
CA LEU A 248 22.05 1.32 7.82
C LEU A 248 22.12 2.41 8.88
N GLN A 249 22.74 3.54 8.55
CA GLN A 249 22.85 4.65 9.49
C GLN A 249 21.68 5.61 9.37
N LEU A 250 21.35 6.27 10.47
CA LEU A 250 20.34 7.33 10.48
C LEU A 250 20.72 8.50 9.56
N GLU A 251 22.02 8.74 9.35
CA GLU A 251 22.53 9.76 8.41
C GLU A 251 22.47 9.33 6.94
N ASP A 252 22.27 8.04 6.65
CA ASP A 252 22.09 7.51 5.30
C ASP A 252 20.65 7.67 4.79
N ILE A 253 19.76 8.21 5.64
CA ILE A 253 18.33 8.42 5.41
C ILE A 253 17.92 9.83 5.81
#